data_AF-A0A1B6IGP5-F1
#
_entry.id   AF-A0A1B6IGP5-F1
#
_cell.length_a   1.000
_cell.length_b   1.000
_cell.length_c   1.000
_cell.angle_alpha   90.00
_cell.angle_beta   90.00
_cell.angle_gamma   90.00
#
_symmetry.space_group_name_H-M   'P 1'
#
loop_
_entity.id
_entity.type
_entity.pdbx_description
1 polymer ?
#
loop_
_entity_poly.entity_id
_entity_poly.type
_entity_poly.pdbx_seq_one_letter_code
_entity_poly.pdbx_strand_id
1 'polypeptide(L)'
;LLLYISADGCFSSTKHPEDTGYDLGGVITSSKRESDHMNKKGMHLKEMHCLYPGDLHPFTRKPFFIIVDSDNSFVFQHIPRYFGQPMVVLMSPQDIPPSFQDHQHNGSLFTLFLHSPLTAFCFICNILNVPIHHWERCQSFIDRFVTEA
;
A
#
# COMPACT_ATOMS: atom_id res chain seq x y z
N LEU A 1 7.20 -13.33 -7.85
CA LEU A 1 5.87 -13.34 -7.20
C LEU A 1 5.38 -11.89 -7.13
N LEU A 2 4.11 -11.63 -7.44
CA LEU A 2 3.47 -10.33 -7.21
C LEU A 2 2.41 -10.51 -6.14
N LEU A 3 2.45 -9.68 -5.09
CA LEU A 3 1.43 -9.60 -4.06
C LEU A 3 0.86 -8.18 -4.01
N TYR A 4 -0.46 -8.08 -4.12
CA TYR A 4 -1.19 -6.82 -3.96
C TYR A 4 -2.02 -6.91 -2.68
N ILE A 5 -1.80 -5.99 -1.75
CA ILE A 5 -2.48 -5.89 -0.46
C ILE A 5 -3.28 -4.60 -0.46
N SER A 6 -4.56 -4.66 -0.11
CA SER A 6 -5.44 -3.48 -0.02
C SER A 6 -6.40 -3.64 1.14
N ALA A 7 -6.18 -2.88 2.21
CA ALA A 7 -7.05 -2.81 3.38
C ALA A 7 -6.56 -1.73 4.37
N ASP A 8 -7.40 -1.42 5.35
CA ASP A 8 -7.07 -0.52 6.45
C ASP A 8 -5.87 -1.02 7.27
N GLY A 9 -5.11 -0.07 7.79
CA GLY A 9 -3.95 -0.30 8.62
C GLY A 9 -4.30 -0.77 10.03
N CYS A 10 -3.48 -1.69 10.55
CA CYS A 10 -3.44 -2.05 11.96
C CYS A 10 -2.26 -1.32 12.60
N PHE A 11 -2.53 -0.32 13.43
CA PHE A 11 -1.50 0.51 14.07
C PHE A 11 -1.13 -0.02 15.46
N SER A 12 0.16 0.00 15.77
CA SER A 12 0.67 -0.32 17.11
C SER A 12 0.87 0.92 17.96
N SER A 13 0.71 0.78 19.28
CA SER A 13 0.96 1.84 20.27
C SER A 13 2.33 1.71 20.97
N THR A 14 3.18 0.77 20.53
CA THR A 14 4.50 0.56 21.16
C THR A 14 5.43 1.76 20.94
N LYS A 15 6.09 2.19 22.02
CA LYS A 15 7.05 3.32 21.98
C LYS A 15 8.48 2.89 21.64
N HIS A 16 8.79 1.62 21.86
CA HIS A 16 10.10 1.04 21.62
C HIS A 16 9.92 -0.25 20.83
N PRO A 17 9.85 -0.16 19.49
CA PRO A 17 9.79 -1.34 18.63
C PRO A 17 11.15 -2.05 18.65
N GLU A 18 11.15 -3.32 19.07
CA GLU A 18 12.34 -4.19 19.06
C GLU A 18 12.34 -5.04 17.79
N ASP A 19 11.16 -5.48 17.35
CA ASP A 19 10.93 -6.27 16.15
C ASP A 19 10.17 -5.44 15.12
N THR A 20 10.89 -4.71 14.27
CA THR A 20 10.28 -3.85 13.22
C THR A 20 9.38 -4.61 12.26
N GLY A 21 9.51 -5.94 12.18
CA GLY A 21 8.65 -6.78 11.36
C GLY A 21 7.23 -6.93 11.89
N TYR A 22 6.98 -6.60 13.16
CA TYR A 22 5.70 -6.87 13.83
C TYR A 22 5.25 -5.77 14.79
N ASP A 23 6.19 -5.10 15.45
CA ASP A 23 5.91 -4.14 16.52
C ASP A 23 5.29 -2.83 16.00
N LEU A 24 5.44 -2.53 14.71
CA LEU A 24 4.86 -1.34 14.08
C LEU A 24 3.43 -1.58 13.55
N GLY A 25 2.91 -2.80 13.69
CA GLY A 25 1.62 -3.17 13.13
C GLY A 25 1.72 -3.65 11.67
N GLY A 26 0.61 -3.59 10.95
CA GLY A 26 0.49 -4.17 9.62
C GLY A 26 -0.81 -3.77 8.93
N VAL A 27 -1.39 -4.69 8.15
CA VAL A 27 -2.65 -4.48 7.41
C VAL A 27 -3.73 -5.45 7.91
N ILE A 28 -4.94 -4.96 8.13
CA ILE A 28 -6.06 -5.76 8.65
C ILE A 28 -6.50 -6.80 7.62
N THR A 29 -6.74 -8.05 8.06
CA THR A 29 -7.21 -9.14 7.20
C THR A 29 -8.68 -9.53 7.42
N SER A 30 -9.37 -8.90 8.37
CA SER A 30 -10.77 -9.17 8.71
C SER A 30 -11.58 -7.89 8.81
N SER A 31 -12.73 -7.85 8.13
CA SER A 31 -13.70 -6.75 8.20
C SER A 31 -14.65 -6.84 9.40
N LYS A 32 -14.68 -7.99 10.08
CA LYS A 32 -15.48 -8.15 11.31
C LYS A 32 -14.74 -7.45 12.44
N ARG A 33 -15.14 -6.21 12.74
CA ARG A 33 -14.93 -5.64 14.08
C ARG A 33 -15.74 -6.50 15.05
N GLU A 34 -15.16 -7.59 15.53
CA GLU A 34 -15.66 -8.22 16.75
C GLU A 34 -15.42 -7.21 17.86
N SER A 35 -16.46 -6.46 18.16
CA SER A 35 -16.50 -5.34 19.08
C SER A 35 -16.32 -5.73 20.56
N ASP A 36 -15.63 -6.83 20.86
CA ASP A 36 -15.68 -7.45 22.19
C ASP A 36 -14.40 -8.16 22.63
N HIS A 37 -13.21 -7.56 22.47
CA HIS A 37 -12.03 -8.01 23.25
C HIS A 37 -11.17 -6.85 23.76
N MET A 38 -11.81 -5.77 24.24
CA MET A 38 -11.17 -4.71 25.04
C MET A 38 -10.71 -5.20 26.43
N ASN A 39 -10.47 -6.50 26.60
CA ASN A 39 -10.13 -7.15 27.86
C ASN A 39 -9.14 -8.31 27.66
N LYS A 40 -7.90 -8.00 27.26
CA LYS A 40 -6.75 -8.82 27.70
C LYS A 40 -5.60 -7.90 28.13
N LYS A 41 -5.68 -7.48 29.39
CA LYS A 41 -4.50 -7.19 30.21
C LYS A 41 -3.53 -8.38 30.10
N GLY A 42 -2.30 -8.11 29.70
CA GLY A 42 -1.15 -8.98 29.97
C GLY A 42 -0.91 -10.10 28.98
N MET A 43 -0.45 -9.77 27.76
CA MET A 43 0.62 -10.46 27.03
C MET A 43 0.82 -9.72 25.71
N HIS A 44 2.08 -9.53 25.28
CA HIS A 44 2.48 -9.02 23.96
C HIS A 44 2.05 -10.01 22.84
N LEU A 45 0.77 -10.32 22.71
CA LEU A 45 0.29 -11.16 21.62
C LEU A 45 0.06 -10.29 20.38
N LYS A 46 0.70 -10.67 19.28
CA LYS A 46 0.50 -10.08 17.96
C LYS A 46 -0.96 -10.29 17.54
N GLU A 47 -1.62 -9.26 17.01
CA GLU A 47 -2.99 -9.31 16.48
C GLU A 47 -3.10 -10.40 15.41
N MET A 48 -4.04 -11.32 15.57
CA MET A 48 -4.22 -12.49 14.69
C MET A 48 -4.80 -12.09 13.33
N HIS A 49 -5.61 -11.04 13.29
CA HIS A 49 -6.25 -10.54 12.07
C HIS A 49 -5.47 -9.40 11.42
N CYS A 50 -4.14 -9.49 11.48
CA CYS A 50 -3.21 -8.53 10.92
C CYS A 50 -2.13 -9.25 10.11
N LEU A 51 -1.90 -8.79 8.89
CA LEU A 51 -0.77 -9.19 8.06
C LEU A 51 0.40 -8.24 8.35
N TYR A 52 1.46 -8.77 8.94
CA TYR A 52 2.64 -8.00 9.28
C TYR A 52 3.72 -8.09 8.19
N PRO A 53 4.63 -7.11 8.10
CA PRO A 53 5.82 -7.22 7.25
C PRO A 53 6.63 -8.50 7.49
N GLY A 54 6.74 -8.92 8.75
CA GLY A 54 7.49 -10.13 9.12
C GLY A 54 6.90 -11.43 8.59
N ASP A 55 5.58 -11.47 8.34
CA ASP A 55 4.92 -12.65 7.76
C ASP A 55 5.32 -12.88 6.30
N LEU A 56 5.89 -11.86 5.66
CA LEU A 56 6.33 -11.93 4.28
C LEU A 56 7.75 -12.52 4.14
N HIS A 57 8.51 -12.67 5.25
CA HIS A 57 9.88 -13.20 5.22
C HIS A 57 10.02 -14.50 4.42
N PRO A 58 9.11 -15.50 4.51
CA PRO A 58 9.29 -16.72 3.77
C PRO A 58 9.27 -16.55 2.25
N PHE A 59 8.52 -15.55 1.76
CA PHE A 59 8.35 -15.25 0.33
C PHE A 59 9.54 -14.49 -0.26
N THR A 60 10.41 -13.90 0.59
CA THR A 60 11.62 -13.18 0.15
C THR A 60 12.75 -14.12 -0.30
N ARG A 61 12.51 -15.43 -0.31
CA ARG A 61 13.39 -16.46 -0.89
C ARG A 61 13.36 -16.53 -2.42
N LYS A 62 12.51 -15.76 -3.09
CA LYS A 62 12.45 -15.58 -4.55
C LYS A 62 12.25 -14.10 -4.90
N PRO A 63 12.47 -13.66 -6.15
CA PRO A 63 12.14 -12.30 -6.57
C PRO A 63 10.69 -11.96 -6.24
N PHE A 64 10.50 -10.88 -5.48
CA PHE A 64 9.21 -10.54 -4.88
C PHE A 64 8.85 -9.07 -5.12
N PHE A 65 7.68 -8.84 -5.72
CA PHE A 65 7.10 -7.53 -5.93
C PHE A 65 5.87 -7.40 -5.05
N ILE A 66 5.79 -6.34 -4.25
CA ILE A 66 4.70 -6.09 -3.30
C ILE A 66 4.12 -4.71 -3.59
N ILE A 67 2.79 -4.63 -3.65
CA ILE A 67 2.04 -3.37 -3.65
C ILE A 67 1.20 -3.36 -2.37
N VAL A 68 1.38 -2.35 -1.53
CA VAL A 68 0.65 -2.20 -0.27
C VAL A 68 -0.18 -0.92 -0.32
N ASP A 69 -1.46 -1.08 -0.63
CA ASP A 69 -2.45 -0.02 -0.59
C ASP A 69 -3.12 0.05 0.79
N SER A 70 -2.52 0.83 1.69
CA SER A 70 -2.96 0.95 3.08
C SER A 70 -2.42 2.25 3.70
N ASP A 71 -3.17 2.84 4.62
CA ASP A 71 -2.75 3.99 5.44
C ASP A 71 -1.60 3.66 6.41
N ASN A 72 -1.36 2.37 6.68
CA ASN A 72 -0.19 1.89 7.43
C ASN A 72 0.87 1.21 6.53
N SER A 73 0.84 1.42 5.22
CA SER A 73 1.76 0.77 4.27
C SER A 73 3.25 1.03 4.54
N PHE A 74 3.60 2.13 5.21
CA PHE A 74 4.99 2.51 5.50
C PHE A 74 5.76 1.47 6.33
N VAL A 75 5.07 0.63 7.13
CA VAL A 75 5.72 -0.40 7.95
C VAL A 75 6.39 -1.49 7.11
N PHE A 76 6.03 -1.59 5.82
CA PHE A 76 6.65 -2.52 4.86
C PHE A 76 7.94 -1.97 4.22
N GLN A 77 8.36 -0.74 4.55
CA GLN A 77 9.56 -0.12 3.96
C GLN A 77 10.86 -0.88 4.29
N HIS A 78 10.94 -1.49 5.47
CA HIS A 78 12.19 -2.04 6.02
C HIS A 78 12.19 -3.57 6.13
N ILE A 79 11.53 -4.27 5.20
CA ILE A 79 11.59 -5.74 5.15
C ILE A 79 13.05 -6.19 4.93
N PRO A 80 13.65 -6.96 5.87
CA PRO A 80 15.04 -7.39 5.74
C PRO A 80 15.27 -8.31 4.53
N ARG A 81 16.39 -8.11 3.83
CA ARG A 81 16.78 -8.91 2.65
C ARG A 81 17.59 -10.16 3.02
N TYR A 82 17.06 -11.00 3.91
CA TYR A 82 17.76 -12.17 4.45
C TYR A 82 18.34 -13.14 3.40
N PHE A 83 17.69 -13.28 2.24
CA PHE A 83 18.05 -14.26 1.22
C PHE A 83 18.69 -13.65 -0.04
N GLY A 84 18.99 -12.34 -0.03
CA GLY A 84 19.65 -11.65 -1.14
C GLY A 84 18.86 -11.61 -2.46
N GLN A 85 17.56 -11.94 -2.45
CA GLN A 85 16.74 -11.90 -3.65
C GLN A 85 16.23 -10.48 -3.94
N PRO A 86 16.02 -10.12 -5.23
CA PRO A 86 15.42 -8.85 -5.60
C PRO A 86 14.05 -8.66 -4.96
N MET A 87 13.81 -7.48 -4.40
CA MET A 87 12.52 -7.12 -3.82
C MET A 87 12.17 -5.68 -4.18
N VAL A 88 10.93 -5.47 -4.60
CA VAL A 88 10.31 -4.15 -4.79
C VAL A 88 9.08 -4.06 -3.90
N VAL A 89 8.97 -2.97 -3.16
CA VAL A 89 7.80 -2.66 -2.34
C VAL A 89 7.30 -1.29 -2.75
N LEU A 90 6.08 -1.23 -3.31
CA LEU A 90 5.37 0.01 -3.55
C LEU A 90 4.36 0.21 -2.42
N MET A 91 4.36 1.40 -1.82
CA MET A 91 3.55 1.74 -0.66
C MET A 91 2.68 2.96 -0.99
N SER A 92 1.49 3.04 -0.40
CA SER A 92 0.66 4.24 -0.49
C SER A 92 1.41 5.47 0.06
N PRO A 93 1.16 6.66 -0.50
CA PRO A 93 1.79 7.89 -0.04
C PRO A 93 1.35 8.20 1.40
N GLN A 94 2.28 8.72 2.21
CA GLN A 94 1.96 9.19 3.57
C GLN A 94 1.17 10.51 3.54
N ASP A 95 1.41 11.33 2.52
CA ASP A 95 0.76 12.62 2.34
C ASP A 95 -0.02 12.64 1.02
N ILE A 96 -1.29 13.06 1.09
CA ILE A 96 -2.19 13.23 -0.04
C ILE A 96 -2.69 14.68 -0.02
N PRO A 97 -2.88 15.35 -1.18
CA PRO A 97 -3.40 16.70 -1.18
C PRO A 97 -4.76 16.77 -0.44
N PRO A 98 -5.02 17.81 0.38
CA PRO A 98 -6.19 17.85 1.27
C PRO A 98 -7.53 17.61 0.57
N SER A 99 -7.67 18.05 -0.68
CA SER A 99 -8.87 17.85 -1.50
C SER A 99 -9.21 16.37 -1.78
N PHE A 100 -8.27 15.45 -1.56
CA PHE A 100 -8.41 14.03 -1.88
C PHE A 100 -8.34 13.10 -0.66
N GLN A 101 -8.26 13.64 0.56
CA GLN A 101 -8.20 12.83 1.79
C GLN A 101 -9.48 12.00 2.00
N ASP A 102 -10.66 12.57 1.76
CA ASP A 102 -11.95 11.88 1.95
C ASP A 102 -12.28 10.85 0.84
N HIS A 103 -11.51 10.83 -0.25
CA HIS A 103 -11.80 9.97 -1.41
C HIS A 103 -11.23 8.56 -1.28
N GLN A 104 -10.51 8.25 -0.20
CA GLN A 104 -9.87 6.93 -0.03
C GLN A 104 -10.86 5.76 -0.06
N HIS A 105 -12.11 5.97 0.34
CA HIS A 105 -13.15 4.94 0.29
C HIS A 105 -13.65 4.59 -1.12
N ASN A 106 -13.36 5.43 -2.13
CA ASN A 106 -13.75 5.20 -3.53
C ASN A 106 -12.60 4.63 -4.38
N GLY A 107 -11.50 4.24 -3.73
CA GLY A 107 -10.25 3.80 -4.37
C GLY A 107 -9.10 4.78 -4.10
N SER A 108 -7.87 4.26 -4.02
CA SER A 108 -6.70 5.08 -3.72
C SER A 108 -6.16 5.79 -4.96
N LEU A 109 -5.71 7.04 -4.79
CA LEU A 109 -4.96 7.76 -5.83
C LEU A 109 -3.72 6.97 -6.27
N PHE A 110 -3.06 6.32 -5.32
CA PHE A 110 -1.90 5.47 -5.56
C PHE A 110 -2.19 4.39 -6.61
N THR A 111 -3.27 3.63 -6.44
CA THR A 111 -3.62 2.57 -7.39
C THR A 111 -4.16 3.11 -8.70
N LEU A 112 -4.83 4.28 -8.68
CA LEU A 112 -5.23 4.96 -9.91
C LEU A 112 -4.01 5.36 -10.75
N PHE A 113 -2.93 5.85 -10.14
CA PHE A 113 -1.68 6.14 -10.86
C PHE A 113 -1.03 4.88 -11.44
N LEU A 114 -1.05 3.76 -10.71
CA LEU A 114 -0.53 2.48 -11.21
C LEU A 114 -1.36 1.91 -12.37
N HIS A 115 -2.68 2.09 -12.34
CA HIS A 115 -3.59 1.56 -13.35
C HIS A 115 -3.70 2.47 -14.59
N SER A 116 -3.85 3.78 -14.40
CA SER A 116 -4.05 4.76 -15.47
C SER A 116 -3.47 6.13 -15.08
N PRO A 117 -2.17 6.36 -15.30
CA PRO A 117 -1.50 7.60 -14.88
C PRO A 117 -2.08 8.84 -15.54
N LEU A 118 -2.60 8.75 -16.77
CA LEU A 118 -3.25 9.88 -17.44
C LEU A 118 -4.57 10.27 -16.75
N THR A 119 -5.41 9.27 -16.44
CA THR A 119 -6.64 9.49 -15.68
C THR A 119 -6.32 10.08 -14.31
N ALA A 120 -5.33 9.52 -13.62
CA ALA A 120 -4.90 9.99 -12.31
C ALA A 120 -4.46 11.45 -12.36
N PHE A 121 -3.64 11.82 -13.35
CA PHE A 121 -3.19 13.19 -13.57
C PHE A 121 -4.36 14.14 -13.82
N CYS A 122 -5.27 13.80 -14.73
CA CYS A 122 -6.45 14.61 -14.99
C CYS A 122 -7.30 14.80 -13.73
N PHE A 123 -7.51 13.73 -12.96
CA PHE A 123 -8.28 13.75 -11.73
C PHE A 123 -7.66 14.69 -10.68
N ILE A 124 -6.36 14.59 -10.40
CA ILE A 124 -5.71 15.47 -9.42
C ILE A 124 -5.66 16.94 -9.86
N CYS A 125 -5.65 17.19 -11.17
CA CYS A 125 -5.67 18.53 -11.75
C CYS A 125 -7.09 19.08 -11.97
N ASN A 126 -8.13 18.36 -11.55
CA ASN A 126 -9.55 18.71 -11.79
C ASN A 126 -9.88 18.93 -13.28
N ILE A 127 -9.26 18.15 -14.17
CA ILE A 127 -9.52 18.14 -15.61
C ILE A 127 -10.60 17.09 -15.87
N LEU A 128 -11.85 17.52 -15.96
CA LEU A 128 -13.02 16.63 -16.08
C LEU A 128 -13.29 16.19 -17.52
N ASN A 129 -12.86 17.00 -18.50
CA ASN A 129 -13.12 16.76 -19.91
C ASN A 129 -11.83 16.95 -20.71
N VAL A 130 -11.42 15.90 -21.42
CA VAL A 130 -10.29 15.93 -22.35
C VAL A 130 -10.82 15.60 -23.74
N PRO A 131 -10.66 16.48 -24.74
CA PRO A 131 -10.98 16.13 -26.12
C PRO A 131 -10.23 14.87 -26.56
N ILE A 132 -10.91 13.97 -27.27
CA ILE A 132 -10.37 12.64 -27.61
C ILE A 132 -8.99 12.70 -28.30
N HIS A 133 -8.78 13.66 -29.19
CA HIS A 133 -7.49 13.82 -29.89
C HIS A 133 -6.34 14.24 -28.95
N HIS A 134 -6.63 14.99 -27.88
CA HIS A 134 -5.64 15.30 -26.85
C HIS A 134 -5.38 14.09 -25.96
N TRP A 135 -6.44 13.34 -25.61
CA TRP A 135 -6.32 12.11 -24.85
C TRP A 135 -5.41 11.09 -25.56
N GLU A 136 -5.70 10.79 -26.83
CA GLU A 136 -4.91 9.85 -27.64
C GLU A 136 -3.45 10.30 -27.76
N ARG A 137 -3.22 11.60 -27.95
CA ARG A 137 -1.86 12.16 -27.99
C ARG A 137 -1.13 11.98 -26.67
N CYS A 138 -1.76 12.31 -25.54
CA CYS A 138 -1.14 12.14 -24.23
C CYS A 138 -0.87 10.67 -23.91
N GLN A 139 -1.82 9.78 -24.25
CA GLN A 139 -1.66 8.34 -24.08
C GLN A 139 -0.47 7.82 -24.88
N SER A 140 -0.25 8.31 -26.10
CA SER A 140 0.91 7.93 -26.91
C SER A 140 2.26 8.24 -26.26
N PHE A 141 2.36 9.30 -25.45
CA PHE A 141 3.57 9.61 -24.69
C PHE A 141 3.82 8.60 -23.58
N ILE A 142 2.76 8.15 -22.90
CA ILE A 142 2.83 7.14 -21.85
C ILE A 142 3.20 5.79 -22.46
N ASP A 143 2.54 5.38 -23.54
CA ASP A 143 2.79 4.10 -24.20
C ASP A 143 4.23 4.02 -24.72
N ARG A 144 4.74 5.13 -25.28
CA ARG A 144 6.13 5.23 -25.70
C ARG A 144 7.09 5.03 -24.54
N PHE A 145 6.86 5.73 -23.42
CA PHE A 145 7.70 5.58 -22.23
C PHE A 145 7.70 4.14 -21.69
N VAL A 146 6.54 3.50 -21.61
CA VAL A 146 6.39 2.13 -21.10
C VAL A 146 7.07 1.11 -22.03
N THR A 147 7.09 1.35 -23.34
CA THR A 147 7.74 0.44 -24.30
C THR A 147 9.26 0.59 -24.31
N GLU A 148 9.78 1.77 -23.97
CA GLU A 148 11.21 2.07 -23.94
C GLU A 148 11.89 1.72 -22.60
N ALA A 149 11.12 1.48 -21.52
CA ALA A 149 11.58 1.16 -20.16
C ALA A 149 11.76 -0.34 -19.91
#